data_AF-A0A6L6EIU5-F1
#
_entry.id   AF-A0A6L6EIU5-F1
#
_cell.length_a   1.000
_cell.length_b   1.000
_cell.length_c   1.000
_cell.angle_alpha   90.00
_cell.angle_beta   90.00
_cell.angle_gamma   90.00
#
_symmetry.space_group_name_H-M   'P 1'
#
loop_
_entity.id
_entity.type
_entity.pdbx_description
1 polymer ?
#
loop_
_entity_poly.entity_id
_entity_poly.type
_entity_poly.pdbx_seq_one_letter_code
_entity_poly.pdbx_strand_id
1 'polypeptide(L)'
;MSQPPTLLSEAGRALVDQFFPYDPARVMAASQAARANHDADLVAAAMTQAKLRTRAVERLGPQAQHLWFTADGLEQATRPSVAALRAAHFVASGAHRIADLGCGLGFDAIAFAQAGLSVVAVERDETTAEYARANMAELGLTDSVEVLNAEAVSFDALAHGCDATFVDPARRLNGQRVKDPAQWSPSWSDALRLATSTPMGCLKVAPGIDHALPPLGATTSWISDSGDLVEACVWVGATATDQVAREAIVLPSGQRANAHALQPASVGLICAYLLEPDDAVIRAGLVER
;
A
#
# COMPACT_ATOMS: atom_id res chain seq x y z
N MET A 1 -15.08 -3.01 -14.75
CA MET A 1 -16.31 -2.20 -14.74
C MET A 1 -16.24 -1.32 -13.51
N SER A 2 -16.07 -0.02 -13.70
CA SER A 2 -16.16 0.99 -12.64
C SER A 2 -17.51 0.83 -11.95
N GLN A 3 -17.50 0.61 -10.63
CA GLN A 3 -18.75 0.60 -9.88
C GLN A 3 -19.21 2.06 -9.67
N PRO A 4 -20.49 2.37 -9.96
CA PRO A 4 -20.91 3.76 -10.06
C PRO A 4 -21.08 4.45 -8.70
N PRO A 5 -21.09 5.81 -8.68
CA PRO A 5 -21.33 6.65 -7.52
C PRO A 5 -22.62 6.35 -6.73
N THR A 6 -23.54 5.54 -7.27
CA THR A 6 -24.77 5.11 -6.60
C THR A 6 -24.51 4.14 -5.44
N LEU A 7 -23.42 3.37 -5.44
CA LEU A 7 -23.13 2.46 -4.33
C LEU A 7 -22.75 3.21 -3.04
N LEU A 8 -22.14 4.40 -3.18
CA LEU A 8 -21.80 5.28 -2.06
C LEU A 8 -23.00 6.05 -1.49
N SER A 9 -24.18 5.96 -2.12
CA SER A 9 -25.41 6.56 -1.61
C SER A 9 -25.88 5.91 -0.30
N GLU A 10 -26.79 6.56 0.43
CA GLU A 10 -27.40 6.03 1.65
C GLU A 10 -28.06 4.65 1.41
N ALA A 11 -28.79 4.50 0.30
CA ALA A 11 -29.40 3.23 -0.07
C ALA A 11 -28.37 2.14 -0.38
N GLY A 12 -27.29 2.49 -1.08
CA GLY A 12 -26.20 1.56 -1.39
C GLY A 12 -25.48 1.09 -0.11
N ARG A 13 -25.17 2.03 0.79
CA ARG A 13 -24.61 1.77 2.12
C ARG A 13 -25.47 0.81 2.94
N ALA A 14 -26.76 1.09 3.04
CA ALA A 14 -27.70 0.24 3.76
C ALA A 14 -27.74 -1.19 3.21
N LEU A 15 -27.65 -1.36 1.89
CA LEU A 15 -27.58 -2.68 1.26
C LEU A 15 -26.26 -3.40 1.58
N VAL A 16 -25.12 -2.69 1.56
CA VAL A 16 -23.82 -3.29 1.92
C VAL A 16 -23.85 -3.79 3.37
N ASP A 17 -24.36 -2.97 4.28
CA ASP A 17 -24.46 -3.31 5.69
C ASP A 17 -25.45 -4.47 5.92
N GLN A 18 -26.55 -4.53 5.17
CA GLN A 18 -27.49 -5.65 5.19
C GLN A 18 -26.84 -6.98 4.77
N PHE A 19 -25.89 -6.95 3.83
CA PHE A 19 -25.21 -8.14 3.33
C PHE A 19 -23.92 -8.49 4.08
N PHE A 20 -23.48 -7.65 5.01
CA PHE A 20 -22.28 -7.88 5.82
C PHE A 20 -22.63 -8.54 7.17
N PRO A 21 -21.82 -9.51 7.66
CA PRO A 21 -20.75 -10.20 6.94
C PRO A 21 -21.33 -11.08 5.84
N TYR A 22 -20.58 -11.22 4.74
CA TYR A 22 -21.02 -11.96 3.58
C TYR A 22 -21.06 -13.47 3.87
N ASP A 23 -22.26 -14.02 3.85
CA ASP A 23 -22.54 -15.46 3.92
C ASP A 23 -23.35 -15.88 2.68
N PRO A 24 -22.80 -16.73 1.79
CA PRO A 24 -23.49 -17.18 0.58
C PRO A 24 -24.92 -17.71 0.84
N ALA A 25 -25.14 -18.40 1.95
CA ALA A 25 -26.43 -19.00 2.27
C ALA A 25 -27.49 -17.95 2.64
N ARG A 26 -27.09 -16.86 3.31
CA ARG A 26 -27.99 -15.79 3.77
C ARG A 26 -28.23 -14.73 2.70
N VAL A 27 -27.17 -14.39 1.96
CA VAL A 27 -27.19 -13.26 1.02
C VAL A 27 -28.09 -13.55 -0.19
N MET A 28 -28.23 -14.82 -0.63
CA MET A 28 -29.09 -15.14 -1.76
C MET A 28 -30.56 -14.76 -1.50
N ALA A 29 -31.12 -15.14 -0.35
CA ALA A 29 -32.49 -14.80 0.02
C ALA A 29 -32.66 -13.28 0.24
N ALA A 30 -31.70 -12.64 0.92
CA ALA A 30 -31.72 -11.19 1.15
C ALA A 30 -31.65 -10.39 -0.16
N SER A 31 -30.85 -10.85 -1.14
CA SER A 31 -30.72 -10.21 -2.45
C SER A 31 -31.99 -10.28 -3.29
N GLN A 32 -32.73 -11.40 -3.20
CA GLN A 32 -34.01 -11.55 -3.90
C GLN A 32 -35.05 -10.58 -3.35
N ALA A 33 -35.11 -10.44 -2.03
CA ALA A 33 -35.98 -9.46 -1.37
C ALA A 33 -35.59 -8.02 -1.71
N ALA A 34 -34.29 -7.69 -1.70
CA ALA A 34 -33.80 -6.34 -1.99
C ALA A 34 -34.14 -5.88 -3.42
N ARG A 35 -34.11 -6.79 -4.40
CA ARG A 35 -34.45 -6.49 -5.81
C ARG A 35 -35.91 -6.07 -6.03
N ALA A 36 -36.80 -6.24 -5.04
CA ALA A 36 -38.15 -5.73 -5.12
C ALA A 36 -38.22 -4.19 -5.02
N ASN A 37 -37.25 -3.59 -4.32
CA ASN A 37 -37.24 -2.15 -3.99
C ASN A 37 -36.01 -1.41 -4.52
N HIS A 38 -35.03 -2.13 -5.08
CA HIS A 38 -33.77 -1.58 -5.54
C HIS A 38 -33.38 -2.12 -6.92
N ASP A 39 -32.60 -1.32 -7.64
CA ASP A 39 -32.00 -1.73 -8.90
C ASP A 39 -31.11 -2.98 -8.74
N ALA A 40 -31.19 -3.90 -9.70
CA ALA A 40 -30.50 -5.18 -9.62
C ALA A 40 -28.97 -5.04 -9.61
N ASP A 41 -28.43 -4.04 -10.32
CA ASP A 41 -27.00 -3.77 -10.38
C ASP A 41 -26.50 -3.19 -9.06
N LEU A 42 -27.30 -2.33 -8.41
CA LEU A 42 -26.99 -1.81 -7.07
C LEU A 42 -26.95 -2.94 -6.03
N VAL A 43 -27.92 -3.86 -6.07
CA VAL A 43 -27.94 -5.02 -5.17
C VAL A 43 -26.72 -5.92 -5.40
N ALA A 44 -26.36 -6.20 -6.66
CA ALA A 44 -25.18 -7.00 -6.99
C ALA A 44 -23.86 -6.31 -6.56
N ALA A 45 -23.77 -4.99 -6.73
CA ALA A 45 -22.65 -4.18 -6.27
C ALA A 45 -22.50 -4.23 -4.75
N ALA A 46 -23.60 -4.07 -4.01
CA ALA A 46 -23.59 -4.13 -2.56
C ALA A 46 -23.18 -5.51 -2.02
N MET A 47 -23.66 -6.60 -2.63
CA MET A 47 -23.22 -7.96 -2.29
C MET A 47 -21.72 -8.15 -2.53
N THR A 48 -21.21 -7.65 -3.64
CA THR A 48 -19.77 -7.71 -3.97
C THR A 48 -18.98 -6.95 -2.93
N GLN A 49 -19.43 -5.78 -2.52
CA GLN A 49 -18.75 -4.96 -1.54
C GLN A 49 -18.77 -5.59 -0.14
N ALA A 50 -19.88 -6.17 0.29
CA ALA A 50 -19.96 -6.93 1.55
C ALA A 50 -18.98 -8.11 1.58
N LYS A 51 -18.83 -8.82 0.44
CA LYS A 51 -17.83 -9.89 0.28
C LYS A 51 -16.40 -9.36 0.40
N LEU A 52 -16.10 -8.21 -0.19
CA LEU A 52 -14.79 -7.57 -0.08
C LEU A 52 -14.50 -7.12 1.35
N ARG A 53 -15.45 -6.45 2.03
CA ARG A 53 -15.34 -6.07 3.45
C ARG A 53 -15.08 -7.27 4.36
N THR A 54 -15.77 -8.39 4.14
CA THR A 54 -15.59 -9.62 4.92
C THR A 54 -14.15 -10.14 4.81
N ARG A 55 -13.62 -10.23 3.58
CA ARG A 55 -12.21 -10.61 3.34
C ARG A 55 -11.22 -9.57 3.86
N ALA A 56 -11.57 -8.29 3.78
CA ALA A 56 -10.71 -7.20 4.21
C ALA A 56 -10.50 -7.21 5.72
N VAL A 57 -11.52 -7.54 6.51
CA VAL A 57 -11.41 -7.61 7.98
C VAL A 57 -10.35 -8.62 8.43
N GLU A 58 -10.24 -9.76 7.76
CA GLU A 58 -9.23 -10.78 8.07
C GLU A 58 -7.80 -10.27 7.88
N ARG A 59 -7.57 -9.44 6.84
CA ARG A 59 -6.23 -8.97 6.44
C ARG A 59 -5.85 -7.60 7.02
N LEU A 60 -6.82 -6.70 7.13
CA LEU A 60 -6.63 -5.28 7.43
C LEU A 60 -7.19 -4.89 8.81
N GLY A 61 -7.87 -5.81 9.50
CA GLY A 61 -8.44 -5.59 10.82
C GLY A 61 -9.88 -5.06 10.81
N PRO A 62 -10.48 -4.87 11.99
CA PRO A 62 -11.93 -4.65 12.14
C PRO A 62 -12.44 -3.37 11.46
N GLN A 63 -11.63 -2.32 11.35
CA GLN A 63 -12.03 -1.08 10.69
C GLN A 63 -12.37 -1.28 9.21
N ALA A 64 -11.82 -2.31 8.56
CA ALA A 64 -12.09 -2.62 7.16
C ALA A 64 -13.57 -2.92 6.88
N GLN A 65 -14.38 -3.24 7.89
CA GLN A 65 -15.82 -3.45 7.73
C GLN A 65 -16.59 -2.20 7.28
N HIS A 66 -16.01 -1.01 7.47
CA HIS A 66 -16.62 0.27 7.08
C HIS A 66 -16.04 0.82 5.78
N LEU A 67 -14.90 0.30 5.32
CA LEU A 67 -14.20 0.82 4.16
C LEU A 67 -14.78 0.30 2.84
N TRP A 68 -14.40 0.96 1.76
CA TRP A 68 -14.80 0.73 0.38
C TRP A 68 -13.64 0.16 -0.42
N PHE A 69 -13.95 -0.85 -1.23
CA PHE A 69 -12.93 -1.61 -1.94
C PHE A 69 -13.26 -1.82 -3.41
N THR A 70 -12.24 -1.82 -4.25
CA THR A 70 -12.27 -2.58 -5.50
C THR A 70 -11.63 -3.94 -5.24
N ALA A 71 -11.94 -4.93 -6.09
CA ALA A 71 -11.32 -6.26 -5.96
C ALA A 71 -9.78 -6.16 -6.08
N ASP A 72 -9.30 -5.43 -7.09
CA ASP A 72 -7.87 -5.20 -7.31
C ASP A 72 -7.24 -4.39 -6.16
N GLY A 73 -7.94 -3.36 -5.66
CA GLY A 73 -7.46 -2.55 -4.55
C GLY A 73 -7.31 -3.35 -3.25
N LEU A 74 -8.24 -4.28 -2.96
CA LEU A 74 -8.10 -5.16 -1.79
C LEU A 74 -6.94 -6.16 -1.95
N GLU A 75 -6.73 -6.69 -3.15
CA GLU A 75 -5.58 -7.58 -3.41
C GLU A 75 -4.25 -6.84 -3.21
N GLN A 76 -4.17 -5.58 -3.65
CA GLN A 76 -2.98 -4.75 -3.62
C GLN A 76 -2.81 -3.93 -2.32
N ALA A 77 -3.80 -3.97 -1.42
CA ALA A 77 -3.80 -3.19 -0.18
C ALA A 77 -2.54 -3.43 0.66
N THR A 78 -1.84 -2.34 0.99
CA THR A 78 -0.69 -2.38 1.90
C THR A 78 -1.15 -2.88 3.27
N ARG A 79 -0.37 -3.78 3.90
CA ARG A 79 -0.65 -4.24 5.26
C ARG A 79 -0.53 -3.05 6.24
N PRO A 80 -1.42 -2.92 7.23
CA PRO A 80 -1.37 -1.78 8.16
C PRO A 80 -0.02 -1.62 8.88
N SER A 81 0.60 -2.74 9.28
CA SER A 81 1.92 -2.80 9.91
C SER A 81 3.03 -2.18 9.04
N VAL A 82 3.01 -2.44 7.73
CA VAL A 82 3.98 -1.98 6.75
C VAL A 82 3.76 -0.50 6.42
N ALA A 83 2.50 -0.10 6.21
CA ALA A 83 2.15 1.30 5.98
C ALA A 83 2.54 2.18 7.20
N ALA A 84 2.29 1.69 8.42
CA ALA A 84 2.67 2.38 9.65
C ALA A 84 4.19 2.50 9.83
N LEU A 85 4.96 1.45 9.51
CA LEU A 85 6.42 1.48 9.51
C LEU A 85 6.95 2.58 8.57
N ARG A 86 6.40 2.66 7.36
CA ARG A 86 6.78 3.67 6.37
C ARG A 86 6.37 5.08 6.80
N ALA A 87 5.17 5.26 7.33
CA ALA A 87 4.72 6.54 7.86
C ALA A 87 5.63 7.05 9.00
N ALA A 88 5.99 6.16 9.93
CA ALA A 88 6.93 6.48 11.01
C ALA A 88 8.32 6.89 10.47
N HIS A 89 8.79 6.27 9.39
CA HIS A 89 10.06 6.62 8.75
C HIS A 89 10.05 8.03 8.15
N PHE A 90 8.96 8.42 7.46
CA PHE A 90 8.79 9.78 6.96
C PHE A 90 8.73 10.82 8.09
N VAL A 91 7.96 10.55 9.15
CA VAL A 91 7.88 11.43 10.33
C VAL A 91 9.26 11.59 10.98
N ALA A 92 10.00 10.48 11.16
CA ALA A 92 11.35 10.52 11.72
C ALA A 92 12.36 11.28 10.84
N SER A 93 12.10 11.35 9.53
CA SER A 93 12.91 12.13 8.58
C SER A 93 12.54 13.62 8.56
N GLY A 94 11.48 14.02 9.29
CA GLY A 94 11.04 15.41 9.39
C GLY A 94 9.99 15.82 8.34
N ALA A 95 9.30 14.87 7.70
CA ALA A 95 8.22 15.19 6.78
C ALA A 95 7.02 15.82 7.51
N HIS A 96 6.36 16.78 6.85
CA HIS A 96 5.14 17.41 7.35
C HIS A 96 3.96 17.25 6.39
N ARG A 97 4.21 17.30 5.07
CA ARG A 97 3.18 17.15 4.04
C ARG A 97 3.67 16.24 2.93
N ILE A 98 2.99 15.11 2.73
CA ILE A 98 3.40 14.07 1.81
C ILE A 98 2.44 13.94 0.63
N ALA A 99 3.00 13.80 -0.58
CA ALA A 99 2.24 13.37 -1.74
C ALA A 99 2.26 11.84 -1.84
N ASP A 100 1.11 11.19 -1.79
CA ASP A 100 0.92 9.76 -2.03
C ASP A 100 0.50 9.55 -3.50
N LEU A 101 1.45 9.18 -4.34
CA LEU A 101 1.32 9.12 -5.80
C LEU A 101 1.03 7.68 -6.25
N GLY A 102 -0.21 7.45 -6.68
CA GLY A 102 -0.75 6.10 -6.90
C GLY A 102 -1.41 5.56 -5.64
N CYS A 103 -2.18 6.39 -4.92
CA CYS A 103 -2.67 6.06 -3.57
C CYS A 103 -3.64 4.88 -3.53
N GLY A 104 -4.24 4.48 -4.66
CA GLY A 104 -5.23 3.42 -4.72
C GLY A 104 -6.40 3.70 -3.77
N LEU A 105 -6.75 2.74 -2.92
CA LEU A 105 -7.80 2.88 -1.90
C LEU A 105 -7.39 3.72 -0.67
N GLY A 106 -6.14 4.23 -0.64
CA GLY A 106 -5.64 5.16 0.35
C GLY A 106 -5.05 4.54 1.62
N PHE A 107 -4.61 3.27 1.60
CA PHE A 107 -4.08 2.62 2.82
C PHE A 107 -2.78 3.24 3.34
N ASP A 108 -1.88 3.64 2.44
CA ASP A 108 -0.67 4.37 2.82
C ASP A 108 -1.03 5.81 3.26
N ALA A 109 -1.89 6.52 2.53
CA ALA A 109 -2.44 7.81 2.94
C ALA A 109 -3.08 7.80 4.35
N ILE A 110 -3.86 6.76 4.70
CA ILE A 110 -4.44 6.58 6.04
C ILE A 110 -3.33 6.49 7.08
N ALA A 111 -2.31 5.67 6.84
CA ALA A 111 -1.20 5.52 7.78
C ALA A 111 -0.39 6.82 7.94
N PHE A 112 -0.16 7.56 6.86
CA PHE A 112 0.48 8.88 6.90
C PHE A 112 -0.31 9.88 7.75
N ALA A 113 -1.63 9.98 7.50
CA ALA A 113 -2.50 10.87 8.27
C ALA A 113 -2.58 10.48 9.74
N GLN A 114 -2.68 9.19 10.05
CA GLN A 114 -2.66 8.68 11.43
C GLN A 114 -1.34 8.93 12.14
N ALA A 115 -0.22 9.01 11.40
CA ALA A 115 1.08 9.40 11.92
C ALA A 115 1.24 10.93 12.09
N GLY A 116 0.22 11.72 11.73
CA GLY A 116 0.21 13.18 11.89
C GLY A 116 0.69 13.96 10.68
N LEU A 117 0.85 13.33 9.51
CA LEU A 117 1.20 14.02 8.27
C LEU A 117 -0.04 14.60 7.59
N SER A 118 0.13 15.76 6.94
CA SER A 118 -0.84 16.21 5.93
C SER A 118 -0.58 15.47 4.62
N VAL A 119 -1.62 15.03 3.91
CA VAL A 119 -1.47 14.15 2.74
C VAL A 119 -2.19 14.73 1.54
N VAL A 120 -1.52 14.71 0.39
CA VAL A 120 -2.16 14.85 -0.93
C VAL A 120 -2.09 13.50 -1.63
N ALA A 121 -3.21 12.80 -1.68
CA ALA A 121 -3.33 11.47 -2.28
C ALA A 121 -3.79 11.59 -3.73
N VAL A 122 -3.05 11.03 -4.68
CA VAL A 122 -3.29 11.16 -6.11
C VAL A 122 -3.60 9.79 -6.71
N GLU A 123 -4.77 9.67 -7.32
CA GLU A 123 -5.22 8.46 -8.02
C GLU A 123 -5.83 8.81 -9.38
N ARG A 124 -5.44 8.12 -10.43
CA ARG A 124 -5.92 8.40 -11.79
C ARG A 124 -7.30 7.81 -12.07
N ASP A 125 -7.62 6.66 -11.47
CA ASP A 125 -8.90 5.99 -11.67
C ASP A 125 -9.97 6.67 -10.83
N GLU A 126 -10.96 7.28 -11.49
CA GLU A 126 -11.99 8.08 -10.83
C GLU A 126 -12.75 7.29 -9.77
N THR A 127 -13.15 6.05 -10.06
CA THR A 127 -13.87 5.19 -9.11
C THR A 127 -13.01 4.85 -7.90
N THR A 128 -11.73 4.52 -8.10
CA THR A 128 -10.80 4.23 -7.00
C THR A 128 -10.55 5.48 -6.15
N ALA A 129 -10.43 6.66 -6.78
CA ALA A 129 -10.30 7.93 -6.09
C ALA A 129 -11.56 8.28 -5.26
N GLU A 130 -12.77 7.99 -5.78
CA GLU A 130 -14.02 8.14 -5.01
C GLU A 130 -14.07 7.22 -3.80
N TYR A 131 -13.64 5.96 -3.92
CA TYR A 131 -13.55 5.05 -2.79
C TYR A 131 -12.47 5.46 -1.79
N ALA A 132 -11.33 5.98 -2.24
CA ALA A 132 -10.33 6.55 -1.35
C ALA A 132 -10.91 7.74 -0.55
N ARG A 133 -11.63 8.66 -1.21
CA ARG A 133 -12.33 9.77 -0.53
C ARG A 133 -13.34 9.26 0.51
N ALA A 134 -14.15 8.28 0.13
CA ALA A 134 -15.12 7.68 1.03
C ALA A 134 -14.41 7.05 2.24
N ASN A 135 -13.30 6.34 2.05
CA ASN A 135 -12.49 5.77 3.13
C ASN A 135 -11.95 6.84 4.08
N MET A 136 -11.44 7.96 3.57
CA MET A 136 -10.99 9.07 4.41
C MET A 136 -12.16 9.64 5.23
N ALA A 137 -13.35 9.75 4.64
CA ALA A 137 -14.54 10.22 5.34
C ALA A 137 -15.00 9.25 6.44
N GLU A 138 -15.04 7.94 6.18
CA GLU A 138 -15.38 6.93 7.20
C GLU A 138 -14.46 6.99 8.42
N LEU A 139 -13.19 7.32 8.21
CA LEU A 139 -12.18 7.38 9.25
C LEU A 139 -12.00 8.78 9.87
N GLY A 140 -12.77 9.78 9.40
CA GLY A 140 -12.66 11.16 9.89
C GLY A 140 -11.33 11.83 9.53
N LEU A 141 -10.72 11.46 8.41
CA LEU A 141 -9.40 11.93 7.97
C LEU A 141 -9.46 13.02 6.89
N THR A 142 -10.64 13.53 6.55
CA THR A 142 -10.83 14.52 5.47
C THR A 142 -10.11 15.85 5.70
N ASP A 143 -9.81 16.20 6.95
CA ASP A 143 -9.04 17.41 7.29
C ASP A 143 -7.53 17.21 7.09
N SER A 144 -7.07 15.96 7.08
CA SER A 144 -5.65 15.60 6.95
C SER A 144 -5.28 15.09 5.56
N VAL A 145 -6.25 14.55 4.81
CA VAL A 145 -6.04 13.94 3.50
C VAL A 145 -6.90 14.60 2.44
N GLU A 146 -6.25 15.20 1.45
CA GLU A 146 -6.86 15.66 0.21
C GLU A 146 -6.67 14.59 -0.87
N VAL A 147 -7.76 14.14 -1.50
CA VAL A 147 -7.69 13.13 -2.58
C VAL A 147 -8.01 13.78 -3.93
N LEU A 148 -7.02 13.75 -4.83
CA LEU A 148 -7.09 14.30 -6.18
C LEU A 148 -7.23 13.19 -7.21
N ASN A 149 -8.20 13.35 -8.12
CA ASN A 149 -8.27 12.48 -9.29
C ASN A 149 -7.37 13.09 -10.38
N ALA A 150 -6.14 12.57 -10.51
CA ALA A 150 -5.15 13.11 -11.43
C ALA A 150 -4.08 12.06 -11.78
N GLU A 151 -3.36 12.30 -12.86
CA GLU A 151 -2.21 11.48 -13.24
C GLU A 151 -0.98 11.85 -12.40
N ALA A 152 -0.42 10.84 -11.71
CA ALA A 152 0.76 11.02 -10.87
C ALA A 152 1.96 11.60 -11.63
N VAL A 153 2.16 11.21 -12.90
CA VAL A 153 3.31 11.65 -13.70
C VAL A 153 3.32 13.14 -14.03
N SER A 154 2.17 13.79 -13.97
CA SER A 154 2.01 15.23 -14.20
C SER A 154 1.83 16.03 -12.90
N PHE A 155 1.85 15.36 -11.75
CA PHE A 155 1.63 16.00 -10.46
C PHE A 155 2.92 16.68 -9.95
N ASP A 156 2.80 17.96 -9.58
CA ASP A 156 3.90 18.73 -8.98
C ASP A 156 3.71 18.79 -7.46
N ALA A 157 4.44 17.93 -6.75
CA ALA A 157 4.36 17.83 -5.30
C ALA A 157 4.82 19.11 -4.58
N LEU A 158 5.86 19.79 -5.08
CA LEU A 158 6.38 21.02 -4.49
C LEU A 158 5.38 22.17 -4.64
N ALA A 159 4.71 22.28 -5.79
CA ALA A 159 3.67 23.28 -6.00
C ALA A 159 2.47 23.08 -5.05
N HIS A 160 2.23 21.85 -4.58
CA HIS A 160 1.22 21.52 -3.57
C HIS A 160 1.75 21.58 -2.13
N GLY A 161 2.94 22.15 -1.93
CA GLY A 161 3.56 22.34 -0.61
C GLY A 161 4.01 21.04 0.06
N CYS A 162 4.15 19.95 -0.69
CA CYS A 162 4.63 18.69 -0.15
C CYS A 162 6.16 18.71 -0.01
N ASP A 163 6.66 18.29 1.14
CA ASP A 163 8.09 18.12 1.43
C ASP A 163 8.54 16.66 1.30
N ALA A 164 7.58 15.74 1.12
CA ALA A 164 7.83 14.33 0.88
C ALA A 164 6.98 13.77 -0.27
N THR A 165 7.50 12.74 -0.94
CA THR A 165 6.79 11.95 -1.95
C THR A 165 6.88 10.46 -1.67
N PHE A 166 5.73 9.80 -1.65
CA PHE A 166 5.61 8.36 -1.74
C PHE A 166 5.05 7.98 -3.10
N VAL A 167 5.63 6.96 -3.73
CA VAL A 167 5.21 6.49 -5.06
C VAL A 167 4.96 4.99 -4.99
N ASP A 168 3.77 4.55 -5.40
CA ASP A 168 3.40 3.14 -5.52
C ASP A 168 2.95 2.81 -6.95
N PRO A 169 3.86 2.39 -7.84
CA PRO A 169 3.49 2.05 -9.20
C PRO A 169 2.60 0.81 -9.26
N ALA A 170 1.57 0.89 -10.11
CA ALA A 170 0.80 -0.27 -10.50
C ALA A 170 1.69 -1.25 -11.28
N ARG A 171 1.73 -2.50 -10.80
CA ARG A 171 2.55 -3.60 -11.36
C ARG A 171 1.70 -4.69 -12.00
N ARG A 172 0.44 -4.37 -12.32
CA ARG A 172 -0.48 -5.28 -12.99
C ARG A 172 -1.05 -4.62 -14.24
N LEU A 173 -1.10 -5.39 -15.32
CA LEU A 173 -1.77 -5.04 -16.55
C LEU A 173 -2.71 -6.20 -16.89
N ASN A 174 -4.01 -5.93 -17.02
CA ASN A 174 -5.02 -6.96 -17.31
C ASN A 174 -4.96 -8.17 -16.35
N GLY A 175 -4.74 -7.92 -15.06
CA GLY A 175 -4.63 -8.95 -14.02
C GLY A 175 -3.31 -9.72 -14.00
N GLN A 176 -2.41 -9.50 -14.96
CA GLN A 176 -1.11 -10.17 -15.02
C GLN A 176 -0.02 -9.34 -14.34
N ARG A 177 0.88 -10.02 -13.62
CA ARG A 177 2.02 -9.39 -12.97
C ARG A 177 3.04 -8.92 -14.01
N VAL A 178 3.36 -7.64 -13.98
CA VAL A 178 4.40 -7.02 -14.81
C VAL A 178 5.74 -7.14 -14.10
N LYS A 179 6.68 -7.88 -14.70
CA LYS A 179 8.03 -8.07 -14.15
C LYS A 179 8.96 -6.92 -14.50
N ASP A 180 8.88 -6.42 -15.74
CA ASP A 180 9.73 -5.36 -16.25
C ASP A 180 9.34 -4.00 -15.63
N PRO A 181 10.23 -3.36 -14.84
CA PRO A 181 9.95 -2.07 -14.23
C PRO A 181 9.67 -0.94 -15.22
N ALA A 182 10.15 -1.04 -16.46
CA ALA A 182 9.83 -0.07 -17.50
C ALA A 182 8.35 -0.09 -17.90
N GLN A 183 7.64 -1.19 -17.64
CA GLN A 183 6.22 -1.38 -17.97
C GLN A 183 5.29 -1.15 -16.77
N TRP A 184 5.81 -0.72 -15.63
CA TRP A 184 4.99 -0.28 -14.51
C TRP A 184 4.23 1.00 -14.85
N SER A 185 3.25 1.35 -14.03
CA SER A 185 2.48 2.58 -14.20
C SER A 185 2.41 3.35 -12.87
N PRO A 186 3.21 4.43 -12.68
CA PRO A 186 4.22 4.96 -13.60
C PRO A 186 5.40 4.02 -13.88
N SER A 187 6.12 4.25 -14.99
CA SER A 187 7.33 3.49 -15.33
C SER A 187 8.40 3.68 -14.24
N TRP A 188 9.36 2.76 -14.11
CA TRP A 188 10.48 2.93 -13.17
C TRP A 188 11.15 4.30 -13.24
N SER A 189 11.45 4.79 -14.44
CA SER A 189 12.07 6.10 -14.65
C SER A 189 11.18 7.25 -14.18
N ASP A 190 9.88 7.18 -14.45
CA ASP A 190 8.93 8.18 -13.99
C ASP A 190 8.75 8.14 -12.48
N ALA A 191 8.61 6.94 -11.94
CA ALA A 191 8.42 6.71 -10.52
C ALA A 191 9.64 7.19 -9.71
N LEU A 192 10.85 6.95 -10.20
CA LEU A 192 12.07 7.46 -9.60
C LEU A 192 12.13 8.99 -9.66
N ARG A 193 11.78 9.60 -10.80
CA ARG A 193 11.70 11.07 -10.93
C ARG A 193 10.72 11.68 -9.93
N LEU A 194 9.56 11.05 -9.75
CA LEU A 194 8.55 11.49 -8.78
C LEU A 194 9.06 11.34 -7.34
N ALA A 195 9.69 10.21 -7.01
CA ALA A 195 10.26 9.98 -5.69
C ALA A 195 11.40 10.97 -5.37
N THR A 196 12.15 11.46 -6.36
CA THR A 196 13.23 12.45 -6.16
C THR A 196 12.79 13.91 -6.36
N SER A 197 11.49 14.16 -6.59
CA SER A 197 10.96 15.51 -6.82
C SER A 197 10.85 16.36 -5.55
N THR A 198 10.94 15.73 -4.37
CA THR A 198 10.94 16.40 -3.07
C THR A 198 12.19 16.03 -2.26
N PRO A 199 12.50 16.75 -1.17
CA PRO A 199 13.64 16.42 -0.32
C PRO A 199 13.61 15.01 0.30
N MET A 200 12.41 14.41 0.45
CA MET A 200 12.20 13.13 1.12
C MET A 200 11.36 12.19 0.25
N GLY A 201 11.95 11.12 -0.27
CA GLY A 201 11.28 10.24 -1.22
C GLY A 201 11.22 8.78 -0.80
N CYS A 202 10.17 8.08 -1.21
CA CYS A 202 10.10 6.63 -1.15
C CYS A 202 9.38 6.06 -2.36
N LEU A 203 9.99 5.06 -2.99
CA LEU A 203 9.35 4.26 -4.04
C LEU A 203 9.10 2.84 -3.54
N LYS A 204 7.83 2.44 -3.49
CA LYS A 204 7.44 1.05 -3.20
C LYS A 204 7.67 0.19 -4.43
N VAL A 205 8.30 -0.97 -4.23
CA VAL A 205 8.68 -1.88 -5.31
C VAL A 205 8.39 -3.33 -4.94
N ALA A 206 8.33 -4.19 -5.96
CA ALA A 206 8.29 -5.63 -5.71
C ALA A 206 9.56 -6.08 -4.97
N PRO A 207 9.47 -7.03 -4.01
CA PRO A 207 10.66 -7.56 -3.34
C PRO A 207 11.70 -8.14 -4.31
N GLY A 208 11.22 -8.58 -5.48
CA GLY A 208 12.03 -9.09 -6.59
C GLY A 208 12.89 -8.05 -7.34
N ILE A 209 12.89 -6.77 -6.96
CA ILE A 209 13.69 -5.71 -7.62
C ILE A 209 15.18 -6.09 -7.77
N ASP A 210 15.76 -5.80 -8.93
CA ASP A 210 17.20 -5.95 -9.13
C ASP A 210 17.96 -4.98 -8.21
N HIS A 211 19.00 -5.47 -7.52
CA HIS A 211 19.83 -4.67 -6.63
C HIS A 211 20.58 -3.55 -7.36
N ALA A 212 20.74 -3.65 -8.69
CA ALA A 212 21.38 -2.62 -9.50
C ALA A 212 20.45 -1.46 -9.94
N LEU A 213 19.13 -1.59 -9.74
CA LEU A 213 18.18 -0.56 -10.17
C LEU A 213 18.14 0.69 -9.28
N PRO A 214 18.10 0.59 -7.94
CA PRO A 214 18.12 1.76 -7.06
C PRO A 214 19.33 2.68 -7.34
N PRO A 215 19.16 4.02 -7.31
CA PRO A 215 20.25 4.93 -7.60
C PRO A 215 21.30 4.94 -6.47
N LEU A 216 22.49 5.45 -6.78
CA LEU A 216 23.54 5.66 -5.77
C LEU A 216 23.04 6.60 -4.67
N GLY A 217 23.31 6.25 -3.41
CA GLY A 217 22.88 7.00 -2.24
C GLY A 217 21.46 6.68 -1.76
N ALA A 218 20.71 5.81 -2.46
CA ALA A 218 19.46 5.29 -1.96
C ALA A 218 19.68 4.15 -0.95
N THR A 219 18.75 4.03 -0.01
CA THR A 219 18.62 2.84 0.85
C THR A 219 17.46 2.00 0.34
N THR A 220 17.68 0.70 0.13
CA THR A 220 16.58 -0.22 -0.15
C THR A 220 16.29 -1.10 1.05
N SER A 221 15.07 -1.01 1.58
CA SER A 221 14.60 -1.81 2.71
C SER A 221 13.69 -2.93 2.21
N TRP A 222 14.07 -4.18 2.43
CA TRP A 222 13.17 -5.33 2.25
C TRP A 222 12.41 -5.57 3.54
N ILE A 223 11.09 -5.69 3.43
CA ILE A 223 10.21 -5.79 4.59
C ILE A 223 9.52 -7.15 4.54
N SER A 224 9.62 -7.91 5.62
CA SER A 224 8.76 -9.05 5.88
C SER A 224 7.75 -8.72 6.97
N ASP A 225 6.61 -9.40 6.93
CA ASP A 225 5.62 -9.33 7.99
C ASP A 225 5.03 -10.72 8.23
N SER A 226 5.19 -11.19 9.46
CA SER A 226 4.67 -12.47 9.93
C SER A 226 5.16 -13.66 9.09
N GLY A 227 6.42 -13.59 8.65
CA GLY A 227 7.10 -14.61 7.84
C GLY A 227 6.95 -14.44 6.32
N ASP A 228 6.13 -13.49 5.86
CA ASP A 228 5.96 -13.23 4.43
C ASP A 228 6.82 -12.04 3.98
N LEU A 229 7.63 -12.23 2.94
CA LEU A 229 8.29 -11.12 2.25
C LEU A 229 7.26 -10.30 1.44
N VAL A 230 6.90 -9.12 1.96
CA VAL A 230 5.77 -8.33 1.46
C VAL A 230 6.15 -7.36 0.35
N GLU A 231 7.14 -6.51 0.59
CA GLU A 231 7.58 -5.48 -0.35
C GLU A 231 9.01 -5.03 -0.11
N ALA A 232 9.53 -4.19 -0.99
CA ALA A 232 10.71 -3.39 -0.72
C ALA A 232 10.42 -1.91 -0.94
N CYS A 233 11.15 -1.05 -0.24
CA CYS A 233 11.07 0.40 -0.33
C CYS A 233 12.43 0.95 -0.74
N VAL A 234 12.47 1.77 -1.79
CA VAL A 234 13.66 2.52 -2.19
C VAL A 234 13.53 3.94 -1.65
N TRP A 235 14.30 4.26 -0.63
CA TRP A 235 14.34 5.55 0.03
C TRP A 235 15.39 6.45 -0.63
N VAL A 236 15.03 7.72 -0.88
CA VAL A 236 15.87 8.70 -1.58
C VAL A 236 15.82 10.06 -0.90
N GLY A 237 16.90 10.84 -1.02
CA GLY A 237 17.00 12.13 -0.34
C GLY A 237 17.17 11.95 1.17
N ALA A 238 16.53 12.79 1.96
CA ALA A 238 16.68 12.80 3.42
C ALA A 238 16.05 11.58 4.14
N THR A 239 15.27 10.75 3.43
CA THR A 239 14.76 9.47 3.95
C THR A 239 15.74 8.31 3.76
N ALA A 240 16.78 8.47 2.92
CA ALA A 240 17.81 7.47 2.78
C ALA A 240 18.69 7.43 4.04
N THR A 241 19.06 6.23 4.46
CA THR A 241 19.96 6.02 5.59
C THR A 241 21.41 6.13 5.11
N ASP A 242 22.17 7.04 5.72
CA ASP A 242 23.56 7.28 5.35
C ASP A 242 24.39 5.98 5.42
N GLN A 243 25.22 5.77 4.39
CA GLN A 243 26.09 4.60 4.21
C GLN A 243 25.40 3.22 4.16
N VAL A 244 24.06 3.16 4.19
CA VAL A 244 23.30 1.91 4.12
C VAL A 244 22.63 1.79 2.76
N ALA A 245 23.20 0.99 1.87
CA ALA A 245 22.60 0.71 0.57
C ALA A 245 21.40 -0.26 0.67
N ARG A 246 21.46 -1.23 1.59
CA ARG A 246 20.47 -2.31 1.72
C ARG A 246 20.23 -2.66 3.18
N GLU A 247 18.97 -2.83 3.53
CA GLU A 247 18.54 -3.31 4.84
C GLU A 247 17.35 -4.26 4.73
N ALA A 248 17.15 -5.05 5.79
CA ALA A 248 15.99 -5.90 6.00
C ALA A 248 15.28 -5.49 7.28
N ILE A 249 13.95 -5.50 7.27
CA ILE A 249 13.09 -5.19 8.41
C ILE A 249 12.09 -6.34 8.57
N VAL A 250 12.06 -6.95 9.75
CA VAL A 250 11.18 -8.07 10.07
C VAL A 250 10.07 -7.63 11.02
N LEU A 251 8.82 -7.73 10.57
CA LEU A 251 7.63 -7.44 11.38
C LEU A 251 6.98 -8.75 11.87
N PRO A 252 6.35 -8.75 13.07
CA PRO A 252 6.09 -7.61 13.94
C PRO A 252 7.22 -7.30 14.94
N SER A 253 8.34 -8.04 14.91
CA SER A 253 9.43 -7.86 15.89
C SER A 253 10.12 -6.50 15.79
N GLY A 254 10.05 -5.84 14.62
CA GLY A 254 10.71 -4.57 14.34
C GLY A 254 12.22 -4.71 14.20
N GLN A 255 12.76 -5.93 14.15
CA GLN A 255 14.18 -6.17 14.00
C GLN A 255 14.68 -5.67 12.64
N ARG A 256 15.86 -5.06 12.64
CA ARG A 256 16.51 -4.53 11.44
C ARG A 256 17.90 -5.15 11.28
N ALA A 257 18.29 -5.43 10.04
CA ALA A 257 19.63 -5.86 9.67
C ALA A 257 20.08 -5.08 8.44
N ASN A 258 21.37 -4.77 8.33
CA ASN A 258 21.93 -4.07 7.16
C ASN A 258 23.35 -4.55 6.86
N ALA A 259 23.95 -4.02 5.80
CA ALA A 259 25.28 -4.45 5.33
C ALA A 259 26.40 -4.29 6.37
N HIS A 260 26.27 -3.39 7.36
CA HIS A 260 27.26 -3.24 8.42
C HIS A 260 27.23 -4.39 9.44
N ALA A 261 26.14 -5.15 9.50
CA ALA A 261 25.99 -6.29 10.40
C ALA A 261 26.60 -7.59 9.82
N LEU A 262 27.08 -7.58 8.57
CA LEU A 262 27.66 -8.76 7.94
C LEU A 262 29.04 -9.07 8.54
N GLN A 263 29.16 -10.23 9.16
CA GLN A 263 30.42 -10.85 9.55
C GLN A 263 30.48 -12.23 8.93
N PRO A 264 31.60 -12.64 8.30
CA PRO A 264 31.73 -13.96 7.72
C PRO A 264 31.51 -15.06 8.76
N ALA A 265 30.67 -16.03 8.43
CA ALA A 265 30.41 -17.16 9.31
C ALA A 265 31.42 -18.29 9.05
N SER A 266 31.99 -18.85 10.10
CA SER A 266 32.82 -20.05 9.97
C SER A 266 31.94 -21.28 9.69
N VAL A 267 32.27 -22.05 8.67
CA VAL A 267 31.59 -23.33 8.36
C VAL A 267 32.00 -24.41 9.36
N GLY A 268 31.04 -25.16 9.90
CA GLY A 268 31.26 -26.21 10.89
C GLY A 268 30.29 -27.38 10.76
N LEU A 269 30.35 -28.33 11.70
CA LEU A 269 29.41 -29.45 11.78
C LEU A 269 28.01 -28.97 12.14
N ILE A 270 26.98 -29.70 11.71
CA ILE A 270 25.59 -29.43 12.10
C ILE A 270 25.45 -29.62 13.62
N CYS A 271 24.92 -28.60 14.28
CA CYS A 271 24.68 -28.56 15.72
C CYS A 271 23.24 -28.98 16.06
N ALA A 272 22.78 -28.67 17.27
CA ALA A 272 21.45 -29.03 17.77
C ALA A 272 20.28 -28.27 17.10
N TYR A 273 20.56 -27.19 16.37
CA TYR A 273 19.55 -26.32 15.76
C TYR A 273 19.89 -26.02 14.31
N LEU A 274 18.85 -25.93 13.48
CA LEU A 274 18.88 -25.40 12.13
C LEU A 274 18.07 -24.10 12.13
N LEU A 275 18.67 -23.01 11.70
CA LEU A 275 18.04 -21.69 11.59
C LEU A 275 18.03 -21.27 10.13
N GLU A 276 16.86 -20.88 9.64
CA GLU A 276 16.71 -20.26 8.32
C GLU A 276 16.50 -18.75 8.52
N PRO A 277 17.33 -17.88 7.90
CA PRO A 277 17.11 -16.44 7.94
C PRO A 277 15.78 -16.06 7.28
N ASP A 278 15.17 -14.99 7.76
CA ASP A 278 13.95 -14.45 7.17
C ASP A 278 14.17 -14.04 5.68
N ASP A 279 13.15 -14.23 4.84
CA ASP A 279 13.19 -13.94 3.42
C ASP A 279 13.59 -12.48 3.11
N ALA A 280 13.27 -11.51 3.98
CA ALA A 280 13.73 -10.13 3.84
C ALA A 280 15.25 -10.03 3.98
N VAL A 281 15.85 -10.76 4.92
CA VAL A 281 17.31 -10.82 5.13
C VAL A 281 17.99 -11.46 3.94
N ILE A 282 17.45 -12.58 3.45
CA ILE A 282 17.95 -13.28 2.26
C ILE A 282 17.86 -12.36 1.04
N ARG A 283 16.69 -11.74 0.81
CA ARG A 283 16.46 -10.92 -0.40
C ARG A 283 17.25 -9.61 -0.39
N ALA A 284 17.50 -9.02 0.78
CA ALA A 284 18.41 -7.89 0.96
C ALA A 284 19.88 -8.25 0.68
N GLY A 285 20.21 -9.53 0.53
CA GLY A 285 21.57 -10.00 0.29
C GLY A 285 22.44 -9.89 1.54
N LEU A 286 21.83 -10.08 2.72
CA LEU A 286 22.49 -10.01 4.03
C LEU A 286 22.87 -11.41 4.55
N VAL A 287 23.12 -12.34 3.63
CA VAL A 287 23.65 -13.68 3.89
C VAL A 287 24.80 -13.91 2.91
N GLU A 288 25.86 -14.58 3.36
CA GLU A 288 26.94 -15.00 2.46
C GLU A 288 26.43 -16.06 1.47
N ARG A 289 26.94 -16.00 0.24
CA ARG A 289 26.65 -16.97 -0.81
C ARG A 289 27.68 -18.08 -0.85
#